data_AF-A0A967US72-F1
#
_entry.id   AF-A0A967US72-F1
#
_cell.length_a   1.000
_cell.length_b   1.000
_cell.length_c   1.000
_cell.angle_alpha   90.00
_cell.angle_beta   90.00
_cell.angle_gamma   90.00
#
_symmetry.space_group_name_H-M   'P 1'
#
loop_
_entity.id
_entity.type
_entity.pdbx_description
1 polymer ?
#
loop_
_entity_poly.entity_id
_entity_poly.type
_entity_poly.pdbx_seq_one_letter_code
_entity_poly.pdbx_strand_id
1 'polypeptide(L)'
;VGITGVPGVGKSTFIERLGGLLTGRGHRVAVLAVDPSSSRTGGSILADKTRMPGLAADDRAFIRPSPAAGTLGGVARATREAMVVLEAAGYDVVIVETVGVGQSETVVHGMVDIFVVLMLAGAGDELQGIKKGVLELADLIAVNKADGDNVEAAERAAADYRRALQVLRPGSPDWSPPVLTCSALTGAGLEEVWAQVEAHREVFSASGEREERRRDQQLEWMHTLLHERLLERFDRDPAVRAELERLEAAVRAGDLSPPAAVERLLDLA
;
A
#
# COMPACT_ATOMS: atom_id res chain seq x y z
N VAL A 1 4.50 1.34 8.04
CA VAL A 1 5.31 0.60 7.02
C VAL A 1 4.37 0.08 5.96
N GLY A 2 4.53 0.49 4.70
CA GLY A 2 3.78 -0.07 3.58
C GLY A 2 4.51 -1.26 3.00
N ILE A 3 3.81 -2.35 2.68
CA ILE A 3 4.43 -3.54 2.07
C ILE A 3 3.65 -3.93 0.82
N THR A 4 4.34 -3.98 -0.31
CA THR A 4 3.77 -4.42 -1.58
C THR A 4 4.64 -5.50 -2.23
N GLY A 5 4.08 -6.15 -3.25
CA GLY A 5 4.80 -7.09 -4.10
C GLY A 5 3.83 -7.90 -4.95
N VAL A 6 4.36 -8.49 -6.01
CA VAL A 6 3.56 -9.28 -6.96
C VAL A 6 2.90 -10.50 -6.29
N PRO A 7 1.76 -11.00 -6.80
CA PRO A 7 1.19 -12.25 -6.32
C PRO A 7 2.22 -13.39 -6.32
N GLY A 8 2.29 -14.15 -5.23
CA GLY A 8 3.24 -15.25 -5.09
C GLY A 8 4.65 -14.86 -4.60
N VAL A 9 4.94 -13.56 -4.40
CA VAL A 9 6.21 -13.08 -3.83
C VAL A 9 6.48 -13.59 -2.41
N GLY A 10 5.44 -14.05 -1.71
CA GLY A 10 5.54 -14.50 -0.30
C GLY A 10 5.23 -13.41 0.72
N LYS A 11 4.46 -12.39 0.34
CA LYS A 11 4.15 -11.23 1.20
C LYS A 11 3.49 -11.59 2.54
N SER A 12 2.47 -12.46 2.55
CA SER A 12 1.80 -12.84 3.80
C SER A 12 2.75 -13.61 4.74
N THR A 13 3.57 -14.52 4.20
CA THR A 13 4.61 -15.21 4.97
C THR A 13 5.66 -14.23 5.50
N PHE A 14 6.05 -13.23 4.69
CA PHE A 14 6.98 -12.19 5.11
C PHE A 14 6.42 -11.38 6.27
N ILE A 15 5.17 -10.92 6.18
CA ILE A 15 4.51 -10.12 7.21
C ILE A 15 4.28 -10.94 8.48
N GLU A 16 3.88 -12.21 8.36
CA GLU A 16 3.73 -13.10 9.52
C GLU A 16 5.06 -13.27 10.27
N ARG A 17 6.14 -13.56 9.53
CA ARG A 17 7.46 -13.80 10.13
C ARG A 17 8.06 -12.53 10.71
N LEU A 18 7.97 -11.40 10.01
CA LEU A 18 8.39 -10.10 10.50
C LEU A 18 7.55 -9.67 11.71
N GLY A 19 6.24 -9.82 11.65
CA GLY A 19 5.34 -9.51 12.75
C GLY A 19 5.69 -10.31 14.00
N GLY A 20 5.91 -11.62 13.87
CA GLY A 20 6.32 -12.48 14.99
C GLY A 20 7.70 -12.13 15.56
N LEU A 21 8.65 -11.72 14.72
CA LEU A 21 9.94 -11.19 15.16
C LEU A 21 9.74 -9.93 16.02
N LEU A 22 8.90 -9.01 15.59
CA LEU A 22 8.66 -7.73 16.26
C LEU A 22 7.87 -7.89 17.56
N THR A 23 6.84 -8.72 17.59
CA THR A 23 6.11 -9.02 18.82
C THR A 23 7.02 -9.73 19.84
N GLY A 24 7.89 -10.63 19.38
CA GLY A 24 8.94 -11.26 20.18
C GLY A 24 9.95 -10.27 20.78
N ARG A 25 10.15 -9.11 20.13
CA ARG A 25 10.97 -7.99 20.63
C ARG A 25 10.19 -6.99 21.49
N GLY A 26 8.92 -7.26 21.76
CA GLY A 26 8.11 -6.40 22.61
C GLY A 26 7.43 -5.23 21.91
N HIS A 27 7.29 -5.26 20.58
CA HIS A 27 6.41 -4.35 19.84
C HIS A 27 4.95 -4.82 19.87
N ARG A 28 4.01 -3.91 19.62
CA ARG A 28 2.60 -4.23 19.32
C ARG A 28 2.35 -3.93 17.86
N VAL A 29 2.04 -4.97 17.09
CA VAL A 29 2.04 -4.93 15.63
C VAL A 29 0.62 -4.97 15.10
N ALA A 30 0.21 -3.98 14.32
CA ALA A 30 -1.04 -4.02 13.58
C ALA A 30 -0.78 -4.26 12.09
N VAL A 31 -1.59 -5.10 11.45
CA VAL A 31 -1.56 -5.36 10.01
C VAL A 31 -2.92 -4.97 9.41
N LEU A 32 -2.89 -4.04 8.46
CA LEU A 32 -4.05 -3.56 7.71
C LEU A 32 -3.90 -3.93 6.24
N ALA A 33 -4.90 -4.57 5.65
CA ALA A 33 -4.91 -4.85 4.22
C ALA A 33 -5.67 -3.78 3.43
N VAL A 34 -5.17 -3.47 2.23
CA VAL A 34 -5.83 -2.60 1.24
C VAL A 34 -6.04 -3.39 -0.05
N ASP A 35 -7.29 -3.80 -0.30
CA ASP A 35 -7.69 -4.54 -1.50
C ASP A 35 -8.69 -3.71 -2.34
N PRO A 36 -8.32 -3.23 -3.54
CA PRO A 36 -9.25 -2.53 -4.43
C PRO A 36 -10.48 -3.35 -4.81
N SER A 37 -10.36 -4.67 -4.84
CA SER A 37 -11.44 -5.58 -5.22
C SER A 37 -12.50 -5.77 -4.13
N SER A 38 -12.19 -5.38 -2.89
CA SER A 38 -13.13 -5.39 -1.76
C SER A 38 -14.39 -4.53 -2.02
N SER A 39 -14.27 -3.51 -2.88
CA SER A 39 -15.39 -2.72 -3.39
C SER A 39 -16.46 -3.55 -4.11
N ARG A 40 -16.05 -4.63 -4.80
CA ARG A 40 -16.95 -5.53 -5.55
C ARG A 40 -17.46 -6.68 -4.70
N THR A 41 -16.66 -7.16 -3.74
CA THR A 41 -16.96 -8.37 -2.95
C THR A 41 -17.62 -8.07 -1.61
N GLY A 42 -17.72 -6.79 -1.21
CA GLY A 42 -18.29 -6.40 0.09
C GLY A 42 -17.34 -6.65 1.26
N GLY A 43 -16.02 -6.65 1.00
CA GLY A 43 -14.98 -6.93 1.99
C GLY A 43 -14.86 -8.41 2.39
N SER A 44 -13.84 -8.73 3.18
CA SER A 44 -13.66 -10.09 3.71
C SER A 44 -13.72 -10.11 5.22
N ILE A 45 -14.50 -11.03 5.78
CA ILE A 45 -14.60 -11.24 7.23
C ILE A 45 -13.36 -11.99 7.77
N LEU A 46 -12.73 -12.87 6.96
CA LEU A 46 -11.72 -13.83 7.45
C LEU A 46 -10.47 -14.02 6.55
N ALA A 47 -10.47 -13.60 5.29
CA ALA A 47 -9.50 -14.10 4.28
C ALA A 47 -8.01 -13.75 4.55
N ASP A 48 -7.75 -12.70 5.34
CA ASP A 48 -6.37 -12.31 5.66
C ASP A 48 -5.86 -12.97 6.95
N LYS A 49 -6.76 -13.35 7.87
CA LYS A 49 -6.39 -14.06 9.10
C LYS A 49 -5.93 -15.49 8.83
N THR A 50 -6.47 -16.14 7.80
CA THR A 50 -6.07 -17.52 7.43
C THR A 50 -4.68 -17.59 6.80
N ARG A 51 -4.14 -16.47 6.30
CA ARG A 51 -2.82 -16.41 5.64
C ARG A 51 -1.66 -16.11 6.60
N MET A 52 -1.96 -15.72 7.83
CA MET A 52 -0.98 -15.38 8.87
C MET A 52 -1.40 -15.96 10.23
N PRO A 53 -1.56 -17.30 10.34
CA PRO A 53 -2.18 -17.93 11.52
C PRO A 53 -1.41 -17.70 12.82
N GLY A 54 -0.07 -17.72 12.79
CA GLY A 54 0.75 -17.49 13.97
C GLY A 54 0.61 -16.07 14.50
N LEU A 55 0.68 -15.08 13.61
CA LEU A 55 0.49 -13.68 13.97
C LEU A 55 -0.96 -13.39 14.39
N ALA A 56 -1.94 -14.07 13.80
CA ALA A 56 -3.35 -13.92 14.18
C ALA A 56 -3.67 -14.43 15.60
N ALA A 57 -2.83 -15.31 16.15
CA ALA A 57 -2.96 -15.86 17.49
C ALA A 57 -2.12 -15.12 18.55
N ASP A 58 -1.32 -14.13 18.14
CA ASP A 58 -0.47 -13.35 19.05
C ASP A 58 -1.27 -12.18 19.65
N ASP A 59 -1.38 -12.14 20.98
CA ASP A 59 -2.10 -11.08 21.72
C ASP A 59 -1.50 -9.69 21.53
N ARG A 60 -0.23 -9.60 21.11
CA ARG A 60 0.45 -8.35 20.78
C ARG A 60 0.23 -7.92 19.34
N ALA A 61 -0.44 -8.74 18.53
CA ALA A 61 -0.73 -8.45 17.15
C ALA A 61 -2.23 -8.17 16.91
N PHE A 62 -2.53 -7.42 15.86
CA PHE A 62 -3.89 -7.21 15.39
C PHE A 62 -3.95 -7.20 13.88
N ILE A 63 -4.76 -8.08 13.29
CA ILE A 63 -4.90 -8.18 11.83
C ILE A 63 -6.32 -7.80 11.44
N ARG A 64 -6.43 -6.79 10.57
CA ARG A 64 -7.70 -6.33 10.00
C ARG A 64 -7.70 -6.52 8.49
N PRO A 65 -8.61 -7.35 7.94
CA PRO A 65 -8.80 -7.47 6.51
C PRO A 65 -9.22 -6.15 5.86
N SER A 66 -9.11 -6.08 4.53
CA SER A 66 -9.52 -4.89 3.77
C SER A 66 -10.98 -4.53 4.04
N PRO A 67 -11.27 -3.26 4.39
CA PRO A 67 -12.63 -2.82 4.66
C PRO A 67 -13.51 -2.94 3.41
N ALA A 68 -14.79 -3.21 3.62
CA ALA A 68 -15.80 -3.11 2.58
C ALA A 68 -16.13 -1.63 2.36
N ALA A 69 -15.55 -1.04 1.32
CA ALA A 69 -15.96 0.29 0.89
C ALA A 69 -16.09 0.27 -0.62
N GLY A 70 -17.26 0.69 -1.13
CA GLY A 70 -17.66 0.53 -2.53
C GLY A 70 -16.73 1.15 -3.58
N THR A 71 -15.70 1.89 -3.17
CA THR A 71 -14.64 2.43 -4.03
C THR A 71 -13.27 2.28 -3.34
N LEU A 72 -12.18 2.29 -4.12
CA LEU A 72 -10.81 2.27 -3.59
C LEU A 72 -10.54 3.44 -2.63
N GLY A 73 -11.09 4.63 -2.91
CA GLY A 73 -10.99 5.80 -2.02
C GLY A 73 -11.61 5.52 -0.64
N GLY A 74 -12.79 4.91 -0.60
CA GLY A 74 -13.42 4.53 0.65
C GLY A 74 -12.63 3.47 1.44
N VAL A 75 -11.90 2.57 0.75
CA VAL A 75 -11.02 1.57 1.40
C VAL A 75 -9.83 2.28 2.04
N ALA A 76 -9.21 3.21 1.31
CA ALA A 76 -8.12 4.04 1.80
C ALA A 76 -8.54 4.86 3.02
N ARG A 77 -9.74 5.46 2.99
CA ARG A 77 -10.35 6.20 4.11
C ARG A 77 -10.40 5.38 5.38
N ALA A 78 -11.07 4.24 5.32
CA ALA A 78 -11.28 3.38 6.47
C ALA A 78 -9.94 2.83 7.00
N THR A 79 -8.95 2.64 6.13
CA THR A 79 -7.59 2.23 6.52
C THR A 79 -6.88 3.34 7.29
N ARG A 80 -6.88 4.58 6.80
CA ARG A 80 -6.26 5.72 7.51
C ARG A 80 -6.91 5.99 8.86
N GLU A 81 -8.24 5.95 8.93
CA GLU A 81 -8.97 6.07 10.20
C GLU A 81 -8.60 4.95 11.18
N ALA A 82 -8.46 3.71 10.68
CA ALA A 82 -8.02 2.58 11.50
C ALA A 82 -6.58 2.77 12.01
N MET A 83 -5.67 3.32 11.21
CA MET A 83 -4.30 3.61 11.63
C MET A 83 -4.29 4.54 12.86
N VAL A 84 -5.05 5.64 12.82
CA VAL A 84 -5.15 6.60 13.93
C VAL A 84 -5.67 5.91 15.20
N VAL A 85 -6.71 5.08 15.07
CA VAL A 85 -7.26 4.32 16.20
C VAL A 85 -6.24 3.34 16.79
N LEU A 86 -5.46 2.66 15.94
CA LEU A 86 -4.45 1.70 16.36
C LEU A 86 -3.26 2.38 17.06
N GLU A 87 -2.78 3.50 16.51
CA GLU A 87 -1.75 4.32 17.14
C GLU A 87 -2.22 4.79 18.53
N ALA A 88 -3.45 5.31 18.65
CA ALA A 88 -4.04 5.71 19.93
C ALA A 88 -4.25 4.54 20.89
N ALA A 89 -4.50 3.33 20.37
CA ALA A 89 -4.59 2.11 21.15
C ALA A 89 -3.23 1.54 21.59
N GLY A 90 -2.12 2.19 21.22
CA GLY A 90 -0.76 1.82 21.62
C GLY A 90 -0.11 0.74 20.76
N TYR A 91 -0.53 0.58 19.50
CA TYR A 91 0.24 -0.14 18.50
C TYR A 91 1.34 0.77 17.97
N ASP A 92 2.59 0.40 18.17
CA ASP A 92 3.77 1.19 17.80
C ASP A 92 4.32 0.81 16.42
N VAL A 93 3.89 -0.33 15.86
CA VAL A 93 4.16 -0.73 14.47
C VAL A 93 2.86 -0.97 13.74
N VAL A 94 2.58 -0.17 12.70
CA VAL A 94 1.46 -0.39 11.78
C VAL A 94 2.00 -0.75 10.39
N ILE A 95 1.69 -1.97 9.96
CA ILE A 95 1.98 -2.51 8.64
C ILE A 95 0.71 -2.36 7.78
N VAL A 96 0.84 -1.75 6.61
CA VAL A 96 -0.23 -1.64 5.62
C VAL A 96 0.19 -2.43 4.38
N GLU A 97 -0.54 -3.50 4.06
CA GLU A 97 -0.24 -4.33 2.89
C GLU A 97 -1.18 -4.06 1.73
N THR A 98 -0.64 -4.10 0.51
CA THR A 98 -1.47 -4.19 -0.70
C THR A 98 -2.00 -5.61 -0.87
N VAL A 99 -3.22 -5.77 -1.37
CA VAL A 99 -3.80 -7.08 -1.68
C VAL A 99 -4.39 -7.07 -3.09
N GLY A 100 -4.13 -8.14 -3.83
CA GLY A 100 -4.74 -8.37 -5.14
C GLY A 100 -4.05 -7.65 -6.29
N VAL A 101 -4.78 -7.50 -7.40
CA VAL A 101 -4.36 -6.80 -8.61
C VAL A 101 -5.07 -5.44 -8.68
N GLY A 102 -4.32 -4.34 -8.63
CA GLY A 102 -4.87 -2.99 -8.72
C GLY A 102 -3.87 -1.92 -8.29
N GLN A 103 -4.13 -0.66 -8.64
CA GLN A 103 -3.27 0.51 -8.35
C GLN A 103 -3.37 0.93 -6.87
N SER A 104 -3.15 0.00 -5.95
CA SER A 104 -3.19 0.25 -4.50
C SER A 104 -1.84 0.73 -3.95
N GLU A 105 -0.77 0.60 -4.73
CA GLU A 105 0.59 0.91 -4.32
C GLU A 105 0.75 2.40 -3.99
N THR A 106 0.29 3.29 -4.86
CA THR A 106 0.33 4.75 -4.62
C THR A 106 -0.51 5.14 -3.40
N VAL A 107 -1.67 4.51 -3.23
CA VAL A 107 -2.57 4.76 -2.10
C VAL A 107 -1.90 4.36 -0.79
N VAL A 108 -1.30 3.17 -0.73
CA VAL A 108 -0.57 2.71 0.45
C VAL A 108 0.68 3.54 0.70
N HIS A 109 1.46 3.87 -0.34
CA HIS A 109 2.61 4.75 -0.24
C HIS A 109 2.24 6.11 0.38
N GLY A 110 1.14 6.71 -0.06
CA GLY A 110 0.65 8.00 0.45
C GLY A 110 0.18 7.98 1.91
N MET A 111 0.15 6.83 2.60
CA MET A 111 -0.27 6.74 4.01
C MET A 111 0.78 6.14 4.94
N VAL A 112 2.00 5.89 4.48
CA VAL A 112 3.05 5.26 5.30
C VAL A 112 4.32 6.08 5.34
N ASP A 113 5.11 5.90 6.40
CA ASP A 113 6.42 6.56 6.54
C ASP A 113 7.46 5.97 5.58
N ILE A 114 7.43 4.66 5.36
CA ILE A 114 8.37 3.90 4.53
C ILE A 114 7.61 2.85 3.73
N PHE A 115 7.97 2.69 2.45
CA PHE A 115 7.36 1.75 1.52
C PHE A 115 8.35 0.66 1.07
N VAL A 116 8.08 -0.58 1.48
CA VAL A 116 8.89 -1.77 1.21
C VAL A 116 8.30 -2.55 0.04
N VAL A 117 9.13 -2.80 -0.98
CA VAL A 117 8.76 -3.58 -2.16
C VAL A 117 9.41 -4.95 -2.11
N LEU A 118 8.60 -5.99 -2.04
CA LEU A 118 9.07 -7.37 -2.10
C LEU A 118 9.24 -7.82 -3.56
N MET A 119 10.38 -8.45 -3.84
CA MET A 119 10.78 -8.94 -5.17
C MET A 119 11.04 -10.44 -5.18
N LEU A 120 11.04 -11.05 -6.36
CA LEU A 120 11.49 -12.42 -6.59
C LEU A 120 12.71 -12.43 -7.52
N ALA A 121 13.55 -13.45 -7.38
CA ALA A 121 14.54 -13.82 -8.38
C ALA A 121 13.89 -14.62 -9.52
N GLY A 122 14.33 -14.42 -10.76
CA GLY A 122 14.01 -15.32 -11.88
C GLY A 122 12.57 -15.20 -12.40
N ALA A 123 11.89 -14.08 -12.17
CA ALA A 123 10.50 -13.86 -12.60
C ALA A 123 10.33 -13.53 -14.11
N GLY A 124 11.39 -13.66 -14.93
CA GLY A 124 11.38 -13.29 -16.35
C GLY A 124 12.09 -11.95 -16.58
N ASP A 125 11.60 -11.11 -17.49
CA ASP A 125 12.08 -9.73 -17.67
C ASP A 125 11.74 -8.94 -16.37
N GLU A 126 12.63 -9.02 -15.39
CA GLU A 126 12.37 -8.72 -13.96
C GLU A 126 11.93 -7.27 -13.72
N LEU A 127 12.30 -6.38 -14.66
CA LEU A 127 11.91 -4.98 -14.73
C LEU A 127 10.54 -4.74 -15.40
N GLN A 128 10.02 -5.67 -16.22
CA GLN A 128 8.69 -5.56 -16.84
C GLN A 128 7.55 -6.00 -15.90
N GLY A 129 7.83 -6.94 -14.98
CA GLY A 129 6.83 -7.44 -14.02
C GLY A 129 6.45 -6.39 -12.96
N ILE A 130 7.35 -5.46 -12.68
CA ILE A 130 7.04 -4.26 -11.93
C ILE A 130 6.66 -3.14 -12.88
N LYS A 131 5.46 -2.57 -12.68
CA LYS A 131 5.12 -1.29 -13.30
C LYS A 131 6.22 -0.31 -12.89
N LYS A 132 6.89 0.31 -13.87
CA LYS A 132 7.93 1.33 -13.67
C LYS A 132 7.64 2.27 -12.47
N GLY A 133 6.38 2.67 -12.30
CA GLY A 133 5.95 3.52 -11.18
C GLY A 133 5.98 2.93 -9.78
N VAL A 134 6.11 1.61 -9.55
CA VAL A 134 6.22 1.05 -8.18
C VAL A 134 7.67 1.06 -7.68
N LEU A 135 8.64 0.85 -8.59
CA LEU A 135 10.07 0.96 -8.26
C LEU A 135 10.44 2.39 -7.85
N GLU A 136 9.79 3.38 -8.45
CA GLU A 136 9.94 4.81 -8.11
C GLU A 136 9.39 5.16 -6.71
N LEU A 137 8.51 4.33 -6.14
CA LEU A 137 7.94 4.50 -4.80
C LEU A 137 8.71 3.73 -3.72
N ALA A 138 9.73 2.94 -4.08
CA ALA A 138 10.41 2.06 -3.15
C ALA A 138 11.40 2.83 -2.27
N ASP A 139 11.18 2.84 -0.96
CA ASP A 139 12.18 3.28 0.02
C ASP A 139 13.12 2.13 0.41
N LEU A 140 12.69 0.89 0.24
CA LEU A 140 13.45 -0.34 0.50
C LEU A 140 12.97 -1.47 -0.41
N ILE A 141 13.91 -2.21 -0.99
CA ILE A 141 13.60 -3.41 -1.78
C ILE A 141 14.13 -4.65 -1.05
N ALA A 142 13.28 -5.67 -0.90
CA ALA A 142 13.67 -6.97 -0.36
C ALA A 142 13.38 -8.08 -1.37
N VAL A 143 14.43 -8.67 -1.94
CA VAL A 143 14.36 -9.83 -2.82
C VAL A 143 14.14 -11.09 -1.97
N ASN A 144 12.89 -11.54 -1.93
CA ASN A 144 12.44 -12.64 -1.10
C ASN A 144 12.74 -14.01 -1.75
N LYS A 145 12.60 -15.07 -0.95
CA LYS A 145 12.90 -16.47 -1.30
C LYS A 145 14.38 -16.72 -1.59
N ALA A 146 15.27 -15.99 -0.93
CA ALA A 146 16.70 -16.27 -0.94
C ALA A 146 17.01 -17.46 -0.01
N ASP A 147 16.59 -18.66 -0.40
CA ASP A 147 16.79 -19.90 0.33
C ASP A 147 17.12 -21.07 -0.60
N GLY A 148 17.84 -22.07 -0.07
CA GLY A 148 18.30 -23.24 -0.82
C GLY A 148 19.09 -22.86 -2.08
N ASP A 149 18.71 -23.47 -3.20
CA ASP A 149 19.36 -23.24 -4.50
C ASP A 149 19.05 -21.86 -5.12
N ASN A 150 18.15 -21.08 -4.51
CA ASN A 150 17.72 -19.78 -5.04
C ASN A 150 18.53 -18.59 -4.49
N VAL A 151 19.43 -18.82 -3.51
CA VAL A 151 20.24 -17.76 -2.87
C VAL A 151 21.04 -16.98 -3.92
N GLU A 152 21.76 -17.65 -4.81
CA GLU A 152 22.58 -16.97 -5.82
C GLU A 152 21.74 -16.18 -6.83
N ALA A 153 20.56 -16.70 -7.20
CA ALA A 153 19.65 -16.00 -8.11
C ALA A 153 19.09 -14.73 -7.45
N ALA A 154 18.74 -14.80 -6.17
CA ALA A 154 18.29 -13.63 -5.40
C ALA A 154 19.37 -12.56 -5.28
N GLU A 155 20.64 -12.93 -5.07
CA GLU A 155 21.74 -11.97 -5.03
C GLU A 155 21.99 -11.30 -6.39
N ARG A 156 21.87 -12.05 -7.50
CA ARG A 156 21.95 -11.48 -8.85
C ARG A 156 20.84 -10.46 -9.09
N ALA A 157 19.58 -10.84 -8.81
CA ALA A 157 18.43 -9.94 -8.93
C ALA A 157 18.59 -8.70 -8.04
N ALA A 158 19.06 -8.87 -6.80
CA ALA A 158 19.34 -7.74 -5.91
C ALA A 158 20.39 -6.79 -6.52
N ALA A 159 21.44 -7.33 -7.14
CA ALA A 159 22.43 -6.51 -7.83
C ALA A 159 21.84 -5.77 -9.06
N ASP A 160 20.92 -6.39 -9.80
CA ASP A 160 20.19 -5.75 -10.89
C ASP A 160 19.32 -4.58 -10.40
N TYR A 161 18.55 -4.76 -9.32
CA TYR A 161 17.76 -3.67 -8.75
C TYR A 161 18.62 -2.54 -8.19
N ARG A 162 19.78 -2.84 -7.57
CA ARG A 162 20.73 -1.80 -7.13
C ARG A 162 21.20 -0.95 -8.31
N ARG A 163 21.52 -1.58 -9.45
CA ARG A 163 21.91 -0.87 -10.68
C ARG A 163 20.75 -0.03 -11.23
N ALA A 164 19.53 -0.57 -11.23
CA ALA A 164 18.36 0.15 -11.71
C ALA A 164 18.07 1.41 -10.87
N LEU A 165 18.14 1.29 -9.54
CA LEU A 165 17.91 2.41 -8.62
C LEU A 165 18.95 3.53 -8.78
N GLN A 166 20.20 3.22 -9.14
CA GLN A 166 21.24 4.23 -9.39
C GLN A 166 20.92 5.15 -10.57
N VAL A 167 20.09 4.69 -11.51
CA VAL A 167 19.65 5.50 -12.67
C VAL A 167 18.45 6.37 -12.34
N LEU A 168 17.68 6.00 -11.30
CA LEU A 168 16.53 6.75 -10.84
C LEU A 168 16.98 7.93 -9.97
N ARG A 169 16.20 9.02 -10.00
CA ARG A 169 16.44 10.13 -9.07
C ARG A 169 16.04 9.68 -7.67
N PRO A 170 16.89 9.90 -6.66
CA PRO A 170 16.54 9.55 -5.29
C PRO A 170 15.36 10.42 -4.81
N GLY A 171 14.43 9.81 -4.08
CA GLY A 171 13.25 10.50 -3.54
C GLY A 171 13.58 11.45 -2.39
N SER A 172 14.73 11.27 -1.74
CA SER A 172 15.30 12.14 -0.70
C SER A 172 16.80 12.25 -0.93
N PRO A 173 17.42 13.42 -0.71
CA PRO A 173 18.88 13.56 -0.79
C PRO A 173 19.62 12.71 0.26
N ASP A 174 18.97 12.41 1.38
CA ASP A 174 19.58 11.76 2.53
C ASP A 174 19.32 10.24 2.58
N TRP A 175 18.52 9.72 1.64
CA TRP A 175 18.18 8.29 1.58
C TRP A 175 18.33 7.69 0.20
N SER A 176 19.17 6.65 0.12
CA SER A 176 19.30 5.80 -1.06
C SER A 176 18.65 4.45 -0.75
N PRO A 177 17.57 4.05 -1.46
CA PRO A 177 16.84 2.82 -1.18
C PRO A 177 17.76 1.58 -1.18
N PRO A 178 17.92 0.89 -0.04
CA PRO A 178 18.72 -0.32 -0.01
C PRO A 178 18.00 -1.47 -0.73
N VAL A 179 18.78 -2.39 -1.26
CA VAL A 179 18.28 -3.65 -1.83
C VAL A 179 18.91 -4.82 -1.09
N LEU A 180 18.07 -5.54 -0.36
CA LEU A 180 18.45 -6.69 0.47
C LEU A 180 17.88 -7.98 -0.12
N THR A 181 18.47 -9.11 0.27
CA THR A 181 17.92 -10.44 0.06
C THR A 181 17.35 -10.96 1.39
N CYS A 182 16.26 -11.71 1.32
CA CYS A 182 15.67 -12.34 2.50
C CYS A 182 14.96 -13.65 2.16
N SER A 183 14.70 -14.46 3.18
CA SER A 183 13.80 -15.60 3.10
C SER A 183 12.74 -15.47 4.18
N ALA A 184 11.51 -15.13 3.76
CA ALA A 184 10.36 -15.16 4.65
C ALA A 184 10.10 -16.57 5.24
N LEU A 185 10.47 -17.61 4.50
CA LEU A 185 10.27 -19.01 4.91
C LEU A 185 11.20 -19.38 6.08
N THR A 186 12.48 -19.08 5.97
CA THR A 186 13.46 -19.42 7.02
C THR A 186 13.56 -18.34 8.10
N GLY A 187 13.28 -17.08 7.75
CA GLY A 187 13.49 -15.90 8.59
C GLY A 187 14.81 -15.16 8.32
N ALA A 188 15.67 -15.71 7.46
CA ALA A 188 16.95 -15.07 7.13
C ALA A 188 16.75 -13.70 6.45
N GLY A 189 17.55 -12.70 6.82
CA GLY A 189 17.51 -11.36 6.23
C GLY A 189 16.41 -10.45 6.80
N LEU A 190 15.48 -10.96 7.62
CA LEU A 190 14.36 -10.15 8.12
C LEU A 190 14.78 -9.14 9.20
N GLU A 191 15.78 -9.49 10.01
CA GLU A 191 16.31 -8.55 11.01
C GLU A 191 17.01 -7.39 10.34
N GLU A 192 17.76 -7.65 9.27
CA GLU A 192 18.45 -6.66 8.44
C GLU A 192 17.46 -5.77 7.70
N VAL A 193 16.39 -6.34 7.16
CA VAL A 193 15.28 -5.58 6.55
C VAL A 193 14.64 -4.65 7.57
N TRP A 194 14.37 -5.12 8.79
CA TRP A 194 13.82 -4.27 9.84
C TRP A 194 14.80 -3.19 10.29
N ALA A 195 16.10 -3.51 10.39
CA ALA A 195 17.12 -2.53 10.73
C ALA A 195 17.17 -1.38 9.70
N GLN A 196 16.94 -1.65 8.42
CA GLN A 196 16.82 -0.59 7.41
C GLN A 196 15.55 0.24 7.56
N VAL A 197 14.43 -0.35 8.01
CA VAL A 197 13.21 0.39 8.35
C VAL A 197 13.48 1.36 9.51
N GLU A 198 14.22 0.92 10.53
CA GLU A 198 14.61 1.77 11.66
C GLU A 198 15.59 2.86 11.24
N ALA A 199 16.61 2.53 10.44
CA ALA A 199 17.56 3.50 9.91
C ALA A 199 16.87 4.59 9.06
N HIS A 200 15.92 4.20 8.20
CA HIS A 200 15.12 5.16 7.43
C HIS A 200 14.36 6.10 8.38
N ARG A 201 13.71 5.56 9.42
CA ARG A 201 13.01 6.38 10.41
C ARG A 201 13.95 7.36 11.09
N GLU A 202 15.16 6.95 11.45
CA GLU A 202 16.16 7.81 12.09
C GLU A 202 16.60 8.94 11.16
N VAL A 203 16.99 8.62 9.93
CA VAL A 203 17.43 9.59 8.91
C VAL A 203 16.35 10.64 8.65
N PHE A 204 15.13 10.22 8.33
CA PHE A 204 14.03 11.13 8.03
C PHE A 204 13.54 11.92 9.26
N SER A 205 13.70 11.37 10.47
CA SER A 205 13.36 12.12 11.68
C SER A 205 14.42 13.18 11.98
N ALA A 206 15.69 12.91 11.71
CA ALA A 206 16.79 13.85 11.92
C ALA A 206 16.77 15.01 10.91
N SER A 207 16.41 14.75 9.65
CA SER A 207 16.26 15.81 8.63
C SER A 207 14.95 16.60 8.76
N GLY A 208 13.96 16.08 9.48
CA GLY A 208 12.61 16.65 9.60
C GLY A 208 11.66 16.23 8.47
N GLU A 209 12.17 15.57 7.43
CA GLU A 209 11.37 15.09 6.29
C GLU A 209 10.26 14.13 6.68
N ARG A 210 10.40 13.38 7.78
CA ARG A 210 9.35 12.46 8.25
C ARG A 210 8.06 13.21 8.60
N GLU A 211 8.21 14.31 9.33
CA GLU A 211 7.07 15.12 9.79
C GLU A 211 6.48 15.93 8.63
N GLU A 212 7.33 16.45 7.74
CA GLU A 212 6.89 17.10 6.50
C GLU A 212 6.10 16.14 5.60
N ARG A 213 6.65 14.94 5.33
CA ARG A 213 5.97 13.88 4.58
C ARG A 213 4.59 13.58 5.18
N ARG A 214 4.49 13.42 6.50
CA ARG A 214 3.19 13.18 7.17
C ARG A 214 2.22 14.34 6.99
N ARG A 215 2.67 15.60 7.04
CA ARG A 215 1.82 16.78 6.80
C ARG A 215 1.30 16.82 5.37
N ASP A 216 2.15 16.53 4.40
CA ASP A 216 1.76 16.47 2.99
C ASP A 216 0.75 15.36 2.74
N GLN A 217 0.95 14.18 3.35
CA GLN A 217 0.00 13.07 3.31
C GLN A 217 -1.36 13.45 3.92
N GLN A 218 -1.39 14.26 5.00
CA GLN A 218 -2.64 14.77 5.58
C GLN A 218 -3.32 15.79 4.67
N LEU A 219 -2.56 16.63 3.98
CA LEU A 219 -3.09 17.60 3.02
C LEU A 219 -3.70 16.89 1.80
N GLU A 220 -2.97 15.94 1.20
CA GLU A 220 -3.48 15.09 0.12
C GLU A 220 -4.74 14.34 0.55
N TRP A 221 -4.76 13.87 1.80
CA TRP A 221 -5.90 13.19 2.38
C TRP A 221 -7.13 14.10 2.51
N MET A 222 -6.94 15.34 2.97
CA MET A 222 -8.00 16.34 3.03
C MET A 222 -8.62 16.59 1.64
N HIS A 223 -7.78 16.74 0.60
CA HIS A 223 -8.26 16.93 -0.78
C HIS A 223 -9.04 15.71 -1.28
N THR A 224 -8.56 14.50 -0.98
CA THR A 224 -9.27 13.26 -1.31
C THR A 224 -10.65 13.23 -0.67
N LEU A 225 -10.74 13.52 0.64
CA LEU A 225 -12.00 13.59 1.37
C LEU A 225 -12.95 14.65 0.81
N LEU A 226 -12.43 15.82 0.42
CA LEU A 226 -13.25 16.86 -0.19
C LEU A 226 -13.89 16.35 -1.49
N HIS A 227 -13.11 15.76 -2.39
CA HIS A 227 -13.63 15.20 -3.64
C HIS A 227 -14.67 14.10 -3.40
N GLU A 228 -14.40 13.17 -2.48
CA GLU A 228 -15.36 12.13 -2.11
C GLU A 228 -16.67 12.72 -1.58
N ARG A 229 -16.60 13.71 -0.69
CA ARG A 229 -17.80 14.33 -0.09
C ARG A 229 -18.59 15.17 -1.09
N LEU A 230 -17.92 15.82 -2.03
CA LEU A 230 -18.58 16.53 -3.13
C LEU A 230 -19.34 15.56 -4.03
N LEU A 231 -18.71 14.45 -4.44
CA LEU A 231 -19.38 13.41 -5.23
C LEU A 231 -20.53 12.75 -4.46
N GLU A 232 -20.33 12.38 -3.20
CA GLU A 232 -21.39 11.81 -2.35
C GLU A 232 -22.59 12.76 -2.20
N ARG A 233 -22.34 14.07 -2.11
CA ARG A 233 -23.40 15.09 -2.07
C ARG A 233 -24.11 15.21 -3.41
N PHE A 234 -23.35 15.24 -4.49
CA PHE A 234 -23.84 15.32 -5.87
C PHE A 234 -24.76 14.13 -6.19
N ASP A 235 -24.32 12.90 -5.89
CA ASP A 235 -25.08 11.66 -6.13
C ASP A 235 -26.37 11.56 -5.30
N ARG A 236 -26.42 12.25 -4.15
CA ARG A 236 -27.59 12.27 -3.25
C ARG A 236 -28.63 13.32 -3.62
N ASP A 237 -28.31 14.27 -4.49
CA ASP A 237 -29.25 15.28 -4.92
C ASP A 237 -30.29 14.65 -5.88
N PRO A 238 -31.60 14.67 -5.53
CA PRO A 238 -32.64 14.08 -6.38
C PRO A 238 -32.73 14.70 -7.78
N ALA A 239 -32.47 16.00 -7.91
CA ALA A 239 -32.53 16.70 -9.20
C ALA A 239 -31.36 16.26 -10.11
N VAL A 240 -30.16 16.18 -9.54
CA VAL A 240 -28.98 15.65 -10.23
C VAL A 240 -29.22 14.20 -10.67
N ARG A 241 -29.73 13.35 -9.77
CA ARG A 241 -29.94 11.92 -10.07
C ARG A 241 -30.95 11.71 -11.21
N ALA A 242 -32.03 12.48 -11.22
CA ALA A 242 -33.03 12.42 -12.28
C ALA A 242 -32.45 12.89 -13.63
N GLU A 243 -31.64 13.94 -13.64
CA GLU A 243 -31.03 14.44 -14.87
C GLU A 243 -29.88 13.54 -15.37
N LEU A 244 -29.14 12.91 -14.46
CA LEU A 244 -28.01 12.03 -14.78
C LEU A 244 -28.46 10.86 -15.67
N GLU A 245 -29.56 10.19 -15.35
CA GLU A 245 -30.09 9.07 -16.15
C GLU A 245 -30.40 9.52 -17.60
N ARG A 246 -30.96 10.72 -17.75
CA ARG A 246 -31.29 11.31 -19.05
C ARG A 246 -30.04 11.66 -19.85
N LEU A 247 -29.04 12.26 -19.21
CA LEU A 247 -27.80 12.67 -19.87
C LEU A 247 -26.93 11.46 -20.23
N GLU A 248 -26.87 10.43 -19.39
CA GLU A 248 -26.19 9.18 -19.73
C GLU A 248 -26.78 8.53 -20.98
N ALA A 249 -28.11 8.50 -21.11
CA ALA A 249 -28.77 7.97 -22.30
C ALA A 249 -28.40 8.78 -23.56
N ALA A 250 -28.39 10.12 -23.47
CA ALA A 250 -28.01 10.99 -24.58
C ALA A 250 -26.53 10.82 -24.99
N VAL A 251 -25.63 10.65 -24.02
CA VAL A 251 -24.21 10.36 -24.29
C VAL A 251 -24.04 9.00 -24.94
N ARG A 252 -24.73 7.95 -24.45
CA ARG A 252 -24.67 6.61 -25.06
C ARG A 252 -25.22 6.60 -26.49
N ALA A 253 -26.24 7.41 -26.79
CA ALA A 253 -26.79 7.55 -28.13
C ALA A 253 -25.92 8.40 -29.07
N GLY A 254 -24.96 9.16 -28.54
CA GLY A 254 -24.13 10.09 -29.31
C GLY A 254 -24.78 11.46 -29.57
N ASP A 255 -25.93 11.75 -28.96
CA ASP A 255 -26.67 13.01 -29.11
C ASP A 255 -26.06 14.15 -28.29
N LEU A 256 -25.24 13.82 -27.29
CA LEU A 256 -24.55 14.78 -26.42
C LEU A 256 -23.12 14.31 -26.14
N SER A 257 -22.16 15.24 -26.18
CA SER A 257 -20.78 14.91 -25.82
C SER A 257 -20.62 14.79 -24.30
N PRO A 258 -19.70 13.95 -23.80
CA PRO A 258 -19.44 13.83 -22.37
C PRO A 258 -19.15 15.17 -21.67
N PRO A 259 -18.32 16.09 -22.22
CA PRO A 259 -18.09 17.39 -21.58
C PRO A 259 -19.37 18.24 -21.45
N ALA A 260 -20.22 18.26 -22.48
CA ALA A 260 -21.47 19.03 -22.44
C ALA A 260 -22.50 18.44 -21.48
N ALA A 261 -22.50 17.12 -21.28
CA ALA A 261 -23.30 16.46 -20.26
C ALA A 261 -22.83 16.85 -18.85
N VAL A 262 -21.51 16.90 -18.62
CA VAL A 262 -20.93 17.29 -17.32
C VAL A 262 -21.25 18.74 -16.98
N GLU A 263 -21.12 19.70 -17.90
CA GLU A 263 -21.46 21.11 -17.64
C GLU A 263 -22.93 21.26 -17.20
N ARG A 264 -23.86 20.59 -17.89
CA ARG A 264 -25.29 20.60 -17.52
C ARG A 264 -25.56 20.00 -16.14
N LEU A 265 -24.79 18.99 -15.77
CA LEU A 265 -24.84 18.37 -14.46
C LEU A 265 -24.33 19.31 -13.36
N LEU A 266 -23.26 20.05 -13.64
CA LEU A 266 -22.68 21.02 -12.71
C LEU A 266 -23.58 22.25 -12.51
N ASP A 267 -24.32 22.69 -13.53
CA ASP A 267 -25.29 23.79 -13.42
C ASP A 267 -26.45 23.50 -12.45
N LEU A 268 -26.66 22.23 -12.08
CA LEU A 268 -27.72 21.79 -11.16
C LEU A 268 -27.29 21.73 -9.68
N ALA A 269 -25.98 21.76 -9.38
CA ALA A 269 -25.43 21.53 -8.04
C ALA A 269 -24.98 22.80 -7.32
#